data_AF-A0A4R9K111-F1
#
_entry.id   AF-A0A4R9K111-F1
#
_cell.length_a   1.000
_cell.length_b   1.000
_cell.length_c   1.000
_cell.angle_alpha   90.00
_cell.angle_beta   90.00
_cell.angle_gamma   90.00
#
_symmetry.space_group_name_H-M   'P 1'
#
loop_
_entity.id
_entity.type
_entity.pdbx_description
1 polymer ?
#
loop_
_entity_poly.entity_id
_entity_poly.type
_entity_poly.pdbx_seq_one_letter_code
_entity_poly.pdbx_strand_id
1 'polypeptide(L)'
;MAIDPISSFSSMRGINSAVRPHSLLPQGDKVSVQRTDARHYGKTDIAKSPDEVAGTFANAMKKAFEQVNDQQVEADEMTQKIVFDPNSVELHEVMIAAEKARISLTFAKTMSDGFIRAYRELTQLR
;
A
#
# COMPACT_ATOMS: atom_id res chain seq x y z
N MET A 1 75.97 23.88 -53.42
CA MET A 1 76.43 23.78 -52.02
C MET A 1 75.51 24.65 -51.19
N ALA A 2 74.50 24.05 -50.55
CA ALA A 2 73.59 24.74 -49.63
C ALA A 2 73.97 24.28 -48.21
N ILE A 3 74.17 25.24 -47.31
CA ILE A 3 74.57 25.02 -45.92
C ILE A 3 73.37 25.45 -45.07
N ASP A 4 72.68 24.49 -44.47
CA ASP A 4 71.63 24.76 -43.48
C ASP A 4 72.26 24.98 -42.10
N PRO A 5 71.97 26.10 -41.40
CA PRO A 5 72.37 26.25 -40.01
C PRO A 5 71.30 25.65 -39.08
N ILE A 6 71.74 24.70 -38.26
CA ILE A 6 71.01 24.10 -37.15
C ILE A 6 70.81 25.16 -36.05
N SER A 7 69.57 25.46 -35.68
CA SER A 7 69.24 26.16 -34.44
C SER A 7 68.32 25.30 -33.58
N SER A 8 68.94 24.43 -32.78
CA SER A 8 68.38 23.88 -31.56
C SER A 8 68.32 24.98 -30.50
N PHE A 9 67.13 25.33 -30.02
CA PHE A 9 66.97 26.06 -28.76
C PHE A 9 65.87 25.40 -27.93
N SER A 10 66.32 24.64 -26.92
CA SER A 10 65.52 24.27 -25.77
C SER A 10 65.46 25.49 -24.85
N SER A 11 64.27 25.97 -24.53
CA SER A 11 64.02 26.64 -23.26
C SER A 11 62.60 26.37 -22.80
N MET A 12 62.55 25.77 -21.62
CA MET A 12 61.39 25.40 -20.84
C MET A 12 60.52 26.63 -20.54
N ARG A 13 59.19 26.43 -20.45
CA ARG A 13 58.29 26.97 -19.40
C ARG A 13 56.88 27.13 -19.95
N GLY A 14 55.94 26.41 -19.36
CA GLY A 14 54.50 26.61 -19.61
C GLY A 14 53.69 25.37 -19.27
N ILE A 15 53.67 25.02 -17.99
CA ILE A 15 52.81 23.97 -17.43
C ILE A 15 51.37 24.41 -17.68
N ASN A 16 50.73 23.88 -18.72
CA ASN A 16 49.34 24.18 -19.01
C ASN A 16 48.45 23.33 -18.09
N SER A 17 48.39 23.73 -16.82
CA SER A 17 47.45 23.18 -15.85
C SER A 17 46.08 23.78 -16.14
N ALA A 18 45.30 23.12 -16.99
CA ALA A 18 43.88 23.37 -17.14
C ALA A 18 43.20 23.10 -15.80
N VAL A 19 43.00 24.16 -14.98
CA VAL A 19 42.23 24.09 -13.74
C VAL A 19 40.77 23.88 -14.12
N ARG A 20 40.35 22.61 -14.13
CA ARG A 20 38.94 22.26 -14.21
C ARG A 20 38.29 22.62 -12.86
N PRO A 21 37.21 23.42 -12.83
CA PRO A 21 36.51 23.67 -11.58
C PRO A 21 35.99 22.35 -11.03
N HIS A 22 36.45 21.96 -9.84
CA HIS A 22 35.95 20.77 -9.17
C HIS A 22 34.56 21.10 -8.62
N SER A 23 33.57 20.28 -8.97
CA SER A 23 32.20 20.43 -8.50
C SER A 23 32.17 20.40 -6.96
N LEU A 24 31.64 21.45 -6.34
CA LEU A 24 31.44 21.54 -4.88
C LEU A 24 30.18 20.77 -4.41
N LEU A 25 29.46 20.13 -5.33
CA LEU A 25 28.35 19.27 -4.94
C LEU A 25 28.90 17.94 -4.42
N PRO A 26 28.51 17.49 -3.22
CA PRO A 26 28.94 16.20 -2.72
C PRO A 26 28.49 15.12 -3.71
N GLN A 27 29.47 14.45 -4.33
CA GLN A 27 29.24 13.20 -5.06
C GLN A 27 28.94 12.14 -3.99
N GLY A 28 27.67 12.05 -3.60
CA GLY A 28 27.19 11.02 -2.69
C GLY A 28 27.33 9.65 -3.35
N ASP A 29 27.81 8.67 -2.60
CA ASP A 29 27.86 7.29 -3.05
C ASP A 29 26.45 6.69 -3.01
N LYS A 30 25.98 6.13 -4.13
CA LYS A 30 24.64 5.55 -4.22
C LYS A 30 24.67 4.14 -3.64
N VAL A 31 24.54 4.02 -2.33
CA VAL A 31 24.47 2.72 -1.67
C VAL A 31 23.13 2.05 -1.98
N SER A 32 23.14 1.01 -2.82
CA SER A 32 22.00 0.13 -2.98
C SER A 32 21.91 -0.81 -1.78
N VAL A 33 20.92 -0.62 -0.93
CA VAL A 33 20.60 -1.59 0.14
C VAL A 33 20.06 -2.87 -0.50
N GLN A 34 20.91 -3.90 -0.57
CA GLN A 34 20.50 -5.25 -0.92
C GLN A 34 19.84 -5.89 0.30
N ARG A 35 18.73 -6.59 0.10
CA ARG A 35 17.93 -7.17 1.19
C ARG A 35 18.60 -8.43 1.75
N THR A 36 18.83 -8.45 3.06
CA THR A 36 19.42 -9.61 3.76
C THR A 36 18.38 -10.67 4.19
N ASP A 37 17.10 -10.30 4.36
CA ASP A 37 16.02 -11.23 4.80
C ASP A 37 14.73 -11.05 3.97
N ALA A 38 14.10 -12.17 3.59
CA ALA A 38 12.89 -12.23 2.78
C ALA A 38 11.65 -11.54 3.40
N ARG A 39 11.63 -11.31 4.71
CA ARG A 39 10.54 -10.66 5.47
C ARG A 39 10.69 -9.15 5.59
N HIS A 40 11.80 -8.58 5.14
CA HIS A 40 11.97 -7.12 5.13
C HIS A 40 11.11 -6.51 4.02
N TYR A 41 10.45 -5.39 4.34
CA TYR A 41 9.66 -4.58 3.41
C TYR A 41 10.60 -3.91 2.39
N GLY A 42 10.93 -4.64 1.34
CA GLY A 42 11.62 -4.13 0.16
C GLY A 42 10.61 -3.74 -0.91
N LYS A 43 11.03 -2.91 -1.88
CA LYS A 43 10.22 -2.51 -3.03
C LYS A 43 9.52 -3.73 -3.64
N THR A 44 8.20 -3.79 -3.47
CA THR A 44 7.35 -4.66 -4.24
C THR A 44 7.29 -4.08 -5.65
N ASP A 45 7.95 -4.70 -6.61
CA ASP A 45 8.04 -4.21 -8.01
C ASP A 45 6.73 -4.32 -8.80
N ILE A 46 5.58 -4.36 -8.12
CA ILE A 46 4.27 -4.41 -8.76
C ILE A 46 3.36 -3.42 -8.04
N ALA A 47 3.42 -2.16 -8.47
CA ALA A 47 2.30 -1.25 -8.22
C ALA A 47 1.10 -1.85 -8.95
N LYS A 48 0.23 -2.53 -8.20
CA LYS A 48 -1.05 -3.04 -8.73
C LYS A 48 -1.80 -1.88 -9.35
N SER A 49 -2.41 -2.13 -10.50
CA SER A 49 -3.21 -1.08 -11.15
C SER A 49 -4.31 -0.61 -10.17
N PRO A 50 -4.68 0.68 -10.20
CA PRO A 50 -5.78 1.18 -9.37
C PRO A 50 -7.06 0.33 -9.51
N ASP A 51 -7.32 -0.17 -10.71
CA ASP A 51 -8.46 -1.05 -11.01
C ASP A 51 -8.38 -2.41 -10.32
N GLU A 52 -7.19 -3.02 -10.25
CA GLU A 52 -6.98 -4.28 -9.54
C GLU A 52 -7.16 -4.11 -8.01
N VAL A 53 -6.67 -2.98 -7.46
CA VAL A 53 -6.85 -2.66 -6.05
C VAL A 53 -8.33 -2.38 -5.75
N ALA A 54 -9.02 -1.64 -6.60
CA ALA A 54 -10.46 -1.38 -6.48
C ALA A 54 -11.27 -2.69 -6.56
N GLY A 55 -10.93 -3.59 -7.48
CA GLY A 55 -11.59 -4.89 -7.62
C GLY A 55 -11.42 -5.80 -6.40
N THR A 56 -10.21 -5.88 -5.85
CA THR A 56 -9.94 -6.68 -4.64
C THR A 56 -10.64 -6.10 -3.41
N PHE A 57 -10.67 -4.78 -3.26
CA PHE A 57 -11.44 -4.10 -2.21
C PHE A 57 -12.95 -4.34 -2.36
N ALA A 58 -13.51 -4.17 -3.56
CA ALA A 58 -14.93 -4.40 -3.83
C ALA A 58 -15.35 -5.84 -3.49
N ASN A 59 -14.50 -6.81 -3.83
CA ASN A 59 -14.73 -8.22 -3.47
C ASN A 59 -14.68 -8.46 -1.96
N ALA A 60 -13.71 -7.87 -1.26
CA ALA A 60 -13.61 -7.97 0.20
C ALA A 60 -14.84 -7.32 0.89
N MET A 61 -15.28 -6.17 0.40
CA MET A 61 -16.47 -5.48 0.90
C MET A 61 -17.74 -6.28 0.65
N LYS A 62 -17.91 -6.84 -0.56
CA LYS A 62 -19.04 -7.73 -0.88
C LYS A 62 -19.09 -8.93 0.07
N LYS A 63 -17.95 -9.59 0.28
CA LYS A 63 -17.84 -10.73 1.22
C LYS A 63 -18.19 -10.32 2.65
N ALA A 64 -17.78 -9.14 3.10
CA ALA A 64 -18.14 -8.64 4.42
C ALA A 64 -19.65 -8.40 4.55
N PHE A 65 -20.31 -7.88 3.52
CA PHE A 65 -21.78 -7.74 3.52
C PHE A 65 -22.50 -9.09 3.52
N GLU A 66 -22.01 -10.07 2.75
CA GLU A 66 -22.53 -11.44 2.79
C GLU A 66 -22.43 -12.02 4.21
N GLN A 67 -21.30 -11.84 4.89
CA GLN A 67 -21.13 -12.30 6.28
C GLN A 67 -22.10 -11.65 7.27
N VAL A 68 -22.41 -10.36 7.11
CA VAL A 68 -23.40 -9.68 7.96
C VAL A 68 -24.82 -10.16 7.67
N ASN A 69 -25.12 -10.50 6.42
CA ASN A 69 -26.39 -11.12 6.06
C ASN A 69 -26.52 -12.50 6.71
N ASP A 70 -25.48 -13.33 6.62
CA ASP A 70 -25.47 -14.68 7.20
C ASP A 70 -25.71 -14.64 8.72
N GLN A 71 -25.09 -13.68 9.42
CA GLN A 71 -25.29 -13.48 10.85
C GLN A 71 -26.71 -13.06 11.21
N GLN A 72 -27.37 -12.26 10.36
CA GLN A 72 -28.78 -11.89 10.57
C GLN A 72 -29.70 -13.10 10.37
N VAL A 73 -29.49 -13.88 9.30
CA VAL A 73 -30.27 -15.10 9.04
C VAL A 73 -30.10 -16.10 10.18
N GLU A 74 -28.87 -16.32 10.65
CA GLU A 74 -28.57 -17.19 11.79
C GLU A 74 -29.32 -16.75 13.05
N ALA A 75 -29.31 -15.45 13.37
CA ALA A 75 -30.03 -14.90 14.52
C ALA A 75 -31.56 -15.09 14.40
N ASP A 76 -32.12 -14.88 13.21
CA ASP A 76 -33.55 -15.07 12.94
C ASP A 76 -33.95 -16.55 13.05
N GLU A 77 -33.15 -17.46 12.49
CA GLU A 77 -33.39 -18.89 12.58
C GLU A 77 -33.39 -19.38 14.02
N MET A 78 -32.44 -18.94 14.84
CA MET A 78 -32.39 -19.38 16.23
C MET A 78 -33.51 -18.74 17.07
N THR A 79 -33.92 -17.51 16.75
CA THR A 79 -35.12 -16.89 17.32
C THR A 79 -36.37 -17.72 17.01
N GLN A 80 -36.52 -18.19 15.77
CA GLN A 80 -37.61 -19.09 15.41
C GLN A 80 -37.53 -20.42 16.17
N LYS A 81 -36.35 -21.02 16.27
CA LYS A 81 -36.16 -22.30 16.98
C LYS A 81 -36.57 -22.21 18.45
N ILE A 82 -36.30 -21.13 19.16
CA ILE A 82 -36.78 -20.94 20.55
C ILE A 82 -38.31 -20.92 20.62
N VAL A 83 -38.96 -20.26 19.66
CA VAL A 83 -40.43 -20.11 19.66
C VAL A 83 -41.12 -21.45 19.34
N PHE A 84 -40.53 -22.26 18.45
CA PHE A 84 -41.15 -23.51 17.98
C PHE A 84 -40.67 -24.76 18.74
N ASP A 85 -39.44 -24.78 19.25
CA ASP A 85 -38.86 -25.88 20.03
C ASP A 85 -37.99 -25.34 21.19
N PRO A 86 -38.61 -25.01 22.33
CA PRO A 86 -37.95 -24.41 23.49
C PRO A 86 -36.83 -25.27 24.12
N ASN A 87 -36.73 -26.56 23.76
CA ASN A 87 -35.72 -27.48 24.30
C ASN A 87 -34.52 -27.66 23.34
N SER A 88 -34.58 -27.11 22.13
CA SER A 88 -33.56 -27.32 21.10
C SER A 88 -32.43 -26.29 21.10
N VAL A 89 -32.66 -25.09 21.67
CA VAL A 89 -31.68 -23.99 21.72
C VAL A 89 -31.85 -23.22 23.02
N GLU A 90 -30.75 -22.82 23.66
CA GLU A 90 -30.83 -22.03 24.89
C GLU A 90 -31.06 -20.54 24.59
N LEU A 91 -31.89 -19.87 25.42
CA LEU A 91 -32.22 -18.45 25.26
C LEU A 91 -30.99 -17.54 25.13
N HIS A 92 -29.94 -17.84 25.87
CA HIS A 92 -28.73 -17.04 25.90
C HIS A 92 -27.97 -17.08 24.56
N GLU A 93 -27.98 -18.20 23.84
CA GLU A 93 -27.31 -18.34 22.55
C GLU A 93 -27.97 -17.46 21.48
N VAL A 94 -29.30 -17.38 21.51
CA VAL A 94 -30.08 -16.53 20.61
C VAL A 94 -29.85 -15.06 20.89
N MET A 95 -29.81 -14.67 22.16
CA MET A 95 -29.44 -13.31 22.53
C MET A 95 -28.02 -12.95 22.10
N ILE A 96 -27.07 -13.87 22.26
CA ILE A 96 -25.68 -13.67 21.80
C ILE A 96 -25.65 -13.47 20.29
N ALA A 97 -26.35 -14.31 19.53
CA ALA A 97 -26.38 -14.21 18.08
C ALA A 97 -27.09 -12.95 17.58
N ALA A 98 -28.21 -12.59 18.19
CA ALA A 98 -28.92 -11.36 17.89
C ALA A 98 -28.04 -10.12 18.15
N GLU A 99 -27.34 -10.07 19.29
CA GLU A 99 -26.44 -8.95 19.59
C GLU A 99 -25.23 -8.94 18.64
N LYS A 100 -24.67 -10.11 18.31
CA LYS A 100 -23.60 -10.23 17.31
C LYS A 100 -24.05 -9.68 15.96
N ALA A 101 -25.21 -10.09 15.47
CA ALA A 101 -25.78 -9.60 14.21
C ALA A 101 -26.00 -8.07 14.24
N ARG A 102 -26.55 -7.56 15.35
CA ARG A 102 -26.81 -6.12 15.55
C ARG A 102 -25.51 -5.28 15.54
N ILE A 103 -24.49 -5.72 16.28
CA ILE A 103 -23.19 -5.04 16.33
C ILE A 103 -22.54 -5.08 14.94
N SER A 104 -22.53 -6.23 14.28
CA SER A 104 -21.96 -6.39 12.95
C SER A 104 -22.62 -5.51 11.90
N LEU A 105 -23.95 -5.41 11.90
CA LEU A 105 -24.68 -4.53 11.00
C LEU A 105 -24.34 -3.05 11.23
N THR A 106 -24.31 -2.63 12.50
CA THR A 106 -23.97 -1.26 12.88
C THR A 106 -22.54 -0.91 12.45
N PHE A 107 -21.60 -1.84 12.65
CA PHE A 107 -20.22 -1.70 12.23
C PHE A 107 -20.11 -1.60 10.71
N ALA A 108 -20.74 -2.51 9.97
CA ALA A 108 -20.74 -2.52 8.51
C ALA A 108 -21.30 -1.23 7.92
N LYS A 109 -22.41 -0.71 8.48
CA LYS A 109 -22.97 0.58 8.10
C LYS A 109 -21.97 1.72 8.32
N THR A 110 -21.35 1.76 9.50
CA THR A 110 -20.38 2.82 9.87
C THR A 110 -19.17 2.82 8.94
N MET A 111 -18.64 1.64 8.62
CA MET A 111 -17.53 1.48 7.69
C MET A 111 -17.90 1.88 6.27
N SER A 112 -19.07 1.46 5.79
CA SER A 112 -19.60 1.82 4.47
C SER A 112 -19.76 3.33 4.31
N ASP A 113 -20.38 3.98 5.30
CA ASP A 113 -20.52 5.43 5.35
C ASP A 113 -19.13 6.11 5.35
N GLY A 114 -18.15 5.54 6.07
CA GLY A 114 -16.76 6.00 6.10
C GLY A 114 -16.07 5.93 4.73
N PHE A 115 -16.17 4.80 4.03
CA PHE A 115 -15.57 4.63 2.70
C PHE A 115 -16.18 5.56 1.66
N ILE A 116 -17.51 5.75 1.69
CA ILE A 116 -18.21 6.69 0.80
C ILE A 116 -17.71 8.11 1.06
N ARG A 117 -17.54 8.52 2.32
CA ARG A 117 -16.99 9.83 2.69
C ARG A 117 -15.56 9.99 2.18
N ALA A 118 -14.68 9.03 2.45
CA ALA A 118 -13.28 9.07 2.01
C ALA A 118 -13.17 9.18 0.48
N TYR A 119 -14.00 8.45 -0.27
CA TYR A 119 -14.04 8.55 -1.74
C TYR A 119 -14.47 9.95 -2.22
N ARG A 120 -15.50 10.53 -1.59
CA ARG A 120 -15.96 11.89 -1.91
C ARG A 120 -14.89 12.93 -1.61
N GLU A 121 -14.24 12.85 -0.45
CA GLU A 121 -13.17 13.76 -0.03
C GLU A 121 -11.96 13.70 -0.98
N LEU A 122 -11.50 12.50 -1.34
CA LEU A 122 -10.39 12.33 -2.30
C LEU A 122 -10.71 12.91 -3.69
N THR A 123 -11.98 12.89 -4.09
CA THR A 123 -12.43 13.44 -5.38
C THR A 123 -12.59 14.97 -5.31
N GLN A 124 -13.01 15.51 -4.17
CA GLN A 124 -13.17 16.96 -3.96
C GLN A 124 -11.85 17.70 -3.73
N LEU A 125 -10.80 17.01 -3.27
CA LEU A 125 -9.45 17.58 -3.13
C LEU A 125 -8.71 17.74 -4.46
N ARG A 126 -9.29 17.31 -5.59
CA ARG A 126 -8.73 17.45 -6.94
C ARG A 126 -9.18 18.71 -7.65
#